data_AF-A0A7S3FUA8-F1
#
_entry.id   AF-A0A7S3FUA8-F1
#
_cell.length_a   1.000
_cell.length_b   1.000
_cell.length_c   1.000
_cell.angle_alpha   90.00
_cell.angle_beta   90.00
_cell.angle_gamma   90.00
#
_symmetry.space_group_name_H-M   'P 1'
#
loop_
_entity.id
_entity.type
_entity.pdbx_description
1 polymer ?
#
loop_
_entity_poly.entity_id
_entity_poly.type
_entity_poly.pdbx_seq_one_letter_code
_entity_poly.pdbx_strand_id
1 'polypeptide(L)'
;ATSASFALPRPALPSHRCSLCRHTRQQTGIMFTARKKIVKEKGVEPDAFEESVAQALFDLEANNAELKSDLKDLYITSAREIDISGSRKSIIIHVPFRLLKSFHKIQHRLIRELEKKFSGKDVVVVAQRRIMAPTKTGIATDRPRSRTLTAVHEAILEDLVYPTEIVGKRIRYRLDGSKVLKVFLDPKERNATEYKLETFGGVYKKLTGKDVSFEFPVQETAQ
;
A
#
# COMPACT_ATOMS: atom_id res chain seq x y z
N ALA A 1 -61.99 72.11 -18.85
CA ALA A 1 -61.64 70.69 -18.63
C ALA A 1 -60.53 70.67 -17.59
N THR A 2 -60.87 70.45 -16.32
CA THR A 2 -60.58 69.21 -15.55
C THR A 2 -59.09 69.08 -15.22
N SER A 3 -58.62 68.89 -13.99
CA SER A 3 -59.24 68.76 -12.67
C SER A 3 -58.07 68.58 -11.70
N ALA A 4 -58.16 69.21 -10.54
CA ALA A 4 -57.30 68.92 -9.39
C ALA A 4 -57.36 67.43 -9.02
N SER A 5 -56.25 66.86 -8.57
CA SER A 5 -56.21 65.51 -7.98
C SER A 5 -55.51 65.58 -6.64
N PHE A 6 -56.34 65.60 -5.59
CA PHE A 6 -55.97 65.45 -4.20
C PHE A 6 -56.07 63.96 -3.81
N ALA A 7 -55.09 63.48 -3.05
CA ALA A 7 -55.09 62.35 -2.10
C ALA A 7 -55.60 60.95 -2.52
N LEU A 8 -54.79 59.92 -2.25
CA LEU A 8 -54.94 59.07 -1.05
C LEU A 8 -53.73 58.12 -0.90
N PRO A 9 -53.32 57.77 0.34
CA PRO A 9 -52.20 56.89 0.62
C PRO A 9 -52.62 55.41 0.59
N ARG A 10 -51.69 54.52 0.25
CA ARG A 10 -51.89 53.06 0.37
C ARG A 10 -50.71 52.37 1.07
N PRO A 11 -50.99 51.24 1.73
CA PRO A 11 -50.42 50.91 3.03
C PRO A 11 -49.13 50.08 2.94
N ALA A 12 -48.36 50.15 4.02
CA ALA A 12 -47.30 49.22 4.32
C ALA A 12 -47.84 47.78 4.46
N LEU A 13 -47.16 46.82 3.83
CA LEU A 13 -47.23 45.41 4.20
C LEU A 13 -45.83 44.92 4.55
N PRO A 14 -45.64 44.29 5.73
CA PRO A 14 -44.41 43.62 6.11
C PRO A 14 -44.45 42.18 5.61
N SER A 15 -43.39 41.72 4.96
CA SER A 15 -43.16 40.28 4.83
C SER A 15 -41.68 39.97 5.03
N HIS A 16 -41.43 39.49 6.25
CA HIS A 16 -40.44 38.50 6.60
C HIS A 16 -39.05 38.62 5.97
N ARG A 17 -38.11 39.09 6.80
CA ARG A 17 -36.75 38.55 6.85
C ARG A 17 -36.84 37.02 6.81
N CYS A 18 -36.64 36.43 5.64
CA CYS A 18 -36.15 35.07 5.54
C CYS A 18 -34.62 35.18 5.52
N SER A 19 -34.04 35.11 6.70
CA SER A 19 -32.65 34.73 6.89
C SER A 19 -32.46 33.36 6.26
N LEU A 20 -31.66 33.25 5.20
CA LEU A 20 -30.84 32.09 4.80
C LEU A 20 -30.59 32.15 3.29
N CYS A 21 -29.76 33.11 2.88
CA CYS A 21 -29.07 33.01 1.60
C CYS A 21 -27.76 33.78 1.69
N ARG A 22 -26.79 33.21 2.40
CA ARG A 22 -25.38 33.55 2.23
C ARG A 22 -24.53 32.31 2.41
N HIS A 23 -23.76 32.05 1.35
CA HIS A 23 -22.58 31.21 1.26
C HIS A 23 -22.89 29.74 0.92
N THR A 24 -23.22 29.44 -0.34
CA THR A 24 -22.24 29.05 -1.39
C THR A 24 -21.05 28.27 -0.88
N ARG A 25 -20.96 27.02 -1.35
CA ARG A 25 -19.74 26.28 -1.71
C ARG A 25 -18.58 26.39 -0.72
N GLN A 26 -18.36 25.32 0.04
CA GLN A 26 -17.10 24.54 0.06
C GLN A 26 -17.13 23.54 1.22
N GLN A 27 -17.59 22.32 0.93
CA GLN A 27 -17.23 21.15 1.74
C GLN A 27 -16.76 20.03 0.81
N THR A 28 -15.82 20.35 -0.07
CA THR A 28 -15.10 19.37 -0.91
C THR A 28 -13.58 19.55 -0.78
N GLY A 29 -13.11 20.15 0.32
CA GLY A 29 -11.70 20.43 0.56
C GLY A 29 -10.90 19.28 1.18
N ILE A 30 -11.56 18.30 1.80
CA ILE A 30 -10.86 17.23 2.55
C ILE A 30 -10.50 16.03 1.65
N MET A 31 -11.26 15.76 0.58
CA MET A 31 -11.06 14.56 -0.25
C MET A 31 -10.03 14.68 -1.37
N PHE A 32 -9.45 15.86 -1.62
CA PHE A 32 -8.50 16.06 -2.72
C PHE A 32 -7.02 15.84 -2.32
N THR A 33 -6.69 15.86 -1.04
CA THR A 33 -5.29 15.72 -0.58
C THR A 33 -4.86 14.26 -0.50
N ALA A 34 -5.73 13.37 -0.02
CA ALA A 34 -5.44 11.93 0.05
C ALA A 34 -5.18 11.31 -1.33
N ARG A 35 -5.86 11.80 -2.38
CA ARG A 35 -5.66 11.36 -3.77
C ARG A 35 -4.25 11.61 -4.30
N LYS A 36 -3.48 12.55 -3.72
CA LYS A 36 -2.10 12.80 -4.14
C LYS A 36 -1.16 11.65 -3.77
N LYS A 37 -1.53 10.81 -2.80
CA LYS A 37 -0.71 9.67 -2.36
C LYS A 37 -0.92 8.41 -3.19
N ILE A 38 -1.95 8.36 -4.04
CA ILE A 38 -2.19 7.24 -4.95
C ILE A 38 -1.88 7.71 -6.36
N VAL A 39 -0.92 7.06 -7.01
CA VAL A 39 -0.61 7.30 -8.42
C VAL A 39 -0.64 5.97 -9.16
N LYS A 40 -1.73 5.73 -9.91
CA LYS A 40 -1.83 4.57 -10.79
C LYS A 40 -1.17 4.85 -12.14
N GLU A 41 -0.42 3.89 -12.65
CA GLU A 41 0.27 3.99 -13.94
C GLU A 41 -0.67 4.06 -15.15
N LYS A 42 -1.97 3.79 -14.98
CA LYS A 42 -2.96 3.68 -16.08
C LYS A 42 -4.12 4.68 -16.02
N GLY A 43 -4.07 5.68 -15.13
CA GLY A 43 -5.16 6.66 -14.98
C GLY A 43 -6.51 6.04 -14.59
N VAL A 44 -6.50 4.80 -14.11
CA VAL A 44 -7.69 4.10 -13.60
C VAL A 44 -8.08 4.73 -12.26
N GLU A 45 -9.38 4.80 -11.98
CA GLU A 45 -9.87 5.32 -10.70
C GLU A 45 -9.39 4.44 -9.53
N PRO A 46 -9.05 5.05 -8.37
CA PRO A 46 -8.65 4.32 -7.17
C PRO A 46 -9.81 3.45 -6.67
N ASP A 47 -9.47 2.27 -6.14
CA ASP A 47 -10.45 1.41 -5.50
C ASP A 47 -10.79 1.94 -4.10
N ALA A 48 -11.98 1.64 -3.58
CA ALA A 48 -12.42 2.11 -2.26
C ALA A 48 -11.45 1.67 -1.14
N PHE A 49 -10.87 0.49 -1.28
CA PHE A 49 -9.83 0.01 -0.36
C PHE A 49 -8.55 0.84 -0.45
N GLU A 50 -8.11 1.19 -1.65
CA GLU A 50 -6.90 2.00 -1.85
C GLU A 50 -7.09 3.42 -1.30
N GLU A 51 -8.28 4.01 -1.48
CA GLU A 51 -8.64 5.30 -0.89
C GLU A 51 -8.54 5.25 0.64
N SER A 52 -8.96 4.15 1.29
CA SER A 52 -8.83 3.98 2.75
C SER A 52 -7.37 3.93 3.21
N VAL A 53 -6.49 3.25 2.45
CA VAL A 53 -5.05 3.17 2.76
C VAL A 53 -4.38 4.53 2.55
N ALA A 54 -4.77 5.26 1.50
CA ALA A 54 -4.23 6.59 1.25
C ALA A 54 -4.69 7.63 2.27
N GLN A 55 -5.93 7.53 2.74
CA GLN A 55 -6.41 8.34 3.85
C GLN A 55 -5.60 8.05 5.11
N ALA A 56 -5.36 6.77 5.42
CA ALA A 56 -4.53 6.40 6.56
C ALA A 56 -3.12 7.02 6.45
N LEU A 57 -2.47 6.95 5.29
CA LEU A 57 -1.16 7.58 5.07
C LEU A 57 -1.17 9.10 5.24
N PHE A 58 -2.24 9.77 4.79
CA PHE A 58 -2.41 11.22 4.99
C PHE A 58 -2.57 11.58 6.47
N ASP A 59 -3.33 10.78 7.21
CA ASP A 59 -3.50 10.97 8.66
C ASP A 59 -2.17 10.77 9.40
N LEU A 60 -1.32 9.82 8.97
CA LEU A 60 0.02 9.65 9.55
C LEU A 60 0.93 10.85 9.29
N GLU A 61 0.84 11.45 8.10
CA GLU A 61 1.57 12.69 7.77
C GLU A 61 1.14 13.87 8.66
N ALA A 62 -0.16 13.94 9.02
CA ALA A 62 -0.70 15.00 9.86
C ALA A 62 -0.37 14.82 11.35
N ASN A 63 -0.38 13.58 11.85
CA ASN A 63 -0.24 13.29 13.27
C ASN A 63 1.22 13.25 13.74
N ASN A 64 2.17 12.87 12.88
CA ASN A 64 3.56 12.64 13.27
C ASN A 64 4.55 13.56 12.54
N ALA A 65 5.14 14.50 13.28
CA ALA A 65 6.07 15.49 12.73
C ALA A 65 7.36 14.87 12.14
N GLU A 66 7.85 13.76 12.70
CA GLU A 66 9.06 13.08 12.21
C GLU A 66 8.84 12.40 10.86
N LEU A 67 7.71 11.72 10.70
CA LEU A 67 7.37 10.96 9.49
C LEU A 67 6.91 11.85 8.35
N LYS A 68 6.48 13.07 8.65
CA LYS A 68 5.95 14.02 7.69
C LYS A 68 6.94 14.35 6.57
N SER A 69 8.22 14.57 6.93
CA SER A 69 9.25 14.95 5.96
C SER A 69 9.47 13.87 4.91
N ASP A 70 9.57 12.62 5.36
CA ASP A 70 9.79 11.49 4.47
C ASP A 70 8.52 11.06 3.72
N LEU A 71 7.35 11.09 4.38
CA LEU A 71 6.09 10.66 3.76
C LEU A 71 5.60 11.62 2.69
N LYS A 72 5.93 12.91 2.76
CA LYS A 72 5.44 13.95 1.83
C LYS A 72 5.66 13.57 0.36
N ASP A 73 6.85 13.07 0.04
CA ASP A 73 7.26 12.74 -1.34
C ASP A 73 6.91 11.29 -1.73
N LEU A 74 6.44 10.48 -0.78
CA LEU A 74 6.09 9.09 -1.01
C LEU A 74 4.65 8.97 -1.48
N TYR A 75 4.46 8.06 -2.45
CA TYR A 75 3.17 7.65 -2.97
C TYR A 75 3.15 6.14 -3.20
N ILE A 76 1.96 5.58 -3.19
CA ILE A 76 1.69 4.17 -3.45
C ILE A 76 1.08 4.02 -4.84
N THR A 77 1.34 2.89 -5.49
CA THR A 77 0.73 2.60 -6.79
C THR A 77 -0.62 1.91 -6.64
N SER A 78 -0.68 0.92 -5.75
CA SER A 78 -1.90 0.19 -5.43
C SER A 78 -1.82 -0.46 -4.06
N ALA A 79 -2.96 -0.83 -3.50
CA ALA A 79 -3.05 -1.61 -2.28
C ALA A 79 -4.02 -2.76 -2.51
N ARG A 80 -3.70 -3.95 -1.99
CA ARG A 80 -4.52 -5.16 -2.15
C ARG A 80 -4.70 -5.85 -0.83
N GLU A 81 -5.94 -6.25 -0.54
CA GLU A 81 -6.24 -7.14 0.58
C GLU A 81 -6.15 -8.61 0.10
N ILE A 82 -5.44 -9.45 0.85
CA ILE A 82 -5.29 -10.88 0.59
C ILE A 82 -5.68 -11.65 1.84
N ASP A 83 -6.57 -12.61 1.66
CA ASP A 83 -6.91 -13.58 2.68
C ASP A 83 -5.82 -14.67 2.77
N ILE A 84 -5.32 -14.91 3.98
CA ILE A 84 -4.33 -15.94 4.29
C ILE A 84 -5.05 -17.11 4.98
N SER A 85 -4.47 -18.31 4.90
CA SER A 85 -4.94 -19.48 5.64
C SER A 85 -4.91 -19.21 7.15
N GLY A 86 -6.03 -19.42 7.84
CA GLY A 86 -6.14 -19.22 9.30
C GLY A 86 -6.78 -17.88 9.70
N SER A 87 -7.86 -17.48 9.02
CA SER A 87 -8.71 -16.29 9.29
C SER A 87 -8.03 -14.91 9.34
N ARG A 88 -6.70 -14.84 9.17
CA ARG A 88 -5.93 -13.60 9.08
C ARG A 88 -5.98 -13.04 7.66
N LYS A 89 -6.10 -11.72 7.58
CA LYS A 89 -6.02 -10.98 6.31
C LYS A 89 -4.74 -10.18 6.27
N SER A 90 -4.21 -9.97 5.08
CA SER A 90 -3.01 -9.15 4.87
C SER A 90 -3.28 -8.04 3.87
N ILE A 91 -2.63 -6.91 4.10
CA ILE A 91 -2.65 -5.77 3.19
C ILE A 91 -1.28 -5.71 2.52
N ILE A 92 -1.28 -5.81 1.20
CA ILE A 92 -0.10 -5.60 0.37
C ILE A 92 -0.14 -4.18 -0.17
N ILE A 93 0.88 -3.40 0.15
CA ILE A 93 1.07 -2.06 -0.39
C ILE A 93 2.10 -2.14 -1.51
N HIS A 94 1.65 -1.85 -2.73
CA HIS A 94 2.52 -1.78 -3.89
C HIS A 94 3.15 -0.41 -4.01
N VAL A 95 4.47 -0.38 -3.90
CA VAL A 95 5.29 0.84 -3.97
C VAL A 95 6.05 0.90 -5.29
N PRO A 96 6.19 2.07 -5.94
CA PRO A 96 7.08 2.20 -7.08
C PRO A 96 8.52 1.84 -6.73
N PHE A 97 9.19 1.03 -7.56
CA PHE A 97 10.58 0.59 -7.31
C PHE A 97 11.57 1.73 -7.04
N ARG A 98 11.34 2.92 -7.60
CA ARG A 98 12.17 4.12 -7.38
C ARG A 98 12.18 4.58 -5.93
N LEU A 99 11.07 4.41 -5.21
CA LEU A 99 10.87 4.93 -3.84
C LEU A 99 11.14 3.88 -2.76
N LEU A 100 11.38 2.63 -3.15
CA LEU A 100 11.59 1.49 -2.25
C LEU A 100 12.63 1.80 -1.15
N LYS A 101 13.77 2.39 -1.51
CA LYS A 101 14.83 2.73 -0.54
C LYS A 101 14.38 3.72 0.53
N SER A 102 13.53 4.68 0.16
CA SER A 102 12.96 5.63 1.11
C SER A 102 11.95 4.94 2.02
N PHE A 103 11.12 4.06 1.47
CA PHE A 103 10.20 3.24 2.28
C PHE A 103 10.96 2.37 3.28
N HIS A 104 12.06 1.72 2.89
CA HIS A 104 12.87 0.87 3.78
C HIS A 104 13.38 1.61 5.03
N LYS A 105 13.75 2.88 4.92
CA LYS A 105 14.19 3.69 6.08
C LYS A 105 13.08 3.84 7.14
N ILE A 106 11.84 3.95 6.69
CA ILE A 106 10.69 4.30 7.53
C ILE A 106 9.82 3.07 7.81
N GLN A 107 10.03 1.97 7.08
CA GLN A 107 9.16 0.80 7.01
C GLN A 107 8.77 0.26 8.38
N HIS A 108 9.73 0.19 9.30
CA HIS A 108 9.46 -0.29 10.65
C HIS A 108 8.44 0.56 11.41
N ARG A 109 8.53 1.90 11.27
CA ARG A 109 7.60 2.85 11.92
C ARG A 109 6.25 2.85 11.19
N LEU A 110 6.27 2.87 9.85
CA LEU A 110 5.05 2.87 9.03
C LEU A 110 4.19 1.63 9.26
N ILE A 111 4.81 0.44 9.27
CA ILE A 111 4.09 -0.81 9.48
C ILE A 111 3.42 -0.82 10.86
N ARG A 112 4.13 -0.38 11.91
CA ARG A 112 3.57 -0.30 13.27
C ARG A 112 2.35 0.62 13.35
N GLU A 113 2.37 1.74 12.64
CA GLU A 113 1.26 2.70 12.64
C GLU A 113 0.08 2.22 11.80
N LEU A 114 0.35 1.59 10.66
CA LEU A 114 -0.69 1.00 9.83
C LEU A 114 -1.33 -0.22 10.49
N GLU A 115 -0.57 -1.07 11.20
CA GLU A 115 -1.10 -2.19 11.99
C GLU A 115 -2.00 -1.71 13.14
N LYS A 116 -1.73 -0.54 13.73
CA LYS A 116 -2.63 0.07 14.73
C LYS A 116 -3.96 0.52 14.11
N LYS A 117 -3.95 1.03 12.88
CA LYS A 117 -5.16 1.47 12.16
C LYS A 117 -5.96 0.29 11.61
N PHE A 118 -5.27 -0.73 11.12
CA PHE A 118 -5.84 -1.95 10.56
C PHE A 118 -5.60 -3.13 11.50
N SER A 119 -6.27 -3.11 12.66
CA SER A 119 -6.16 -4.19 13.63
C SER A 119 -6.60 -5.53 13.02
N GLY A 120 -5.86 -6.60 13.34
CA GLY A 120 -6.12 -7.93 12.80
C GLY A 120 -5.72 -8.13 11.34
N LYS A 121 -5.09 -7.13 10.70
CA LYS A 121 -4.51 -7.27 9.37
C LYS A 121 -2.99 -7.02 9.39
N ASP A 122 -2.23 -7.93 8.80
CA ASP A 122 -0.79 -7.75 8.66
C ASP A 122 -0.49 -6.89 7.43
N VAL A 123 0.34 -5.87 7.59
CA VAL A 123 0.71 -4.98 6.49
C VAL A 123 2.10 -5.33 5.97
N VAL A 124 2.21 -5.53 4.66
CA VAL A 124 3.46 -5.82 3.98
C VAL A 124 3.65 -4.87 2.79
N VAL A 125 4.87 -4.37 2.64
CA VAL A 125 5.25 -3.46 1.55
C VAL A 125 5.97 -4.27 0.48
N VAL A 126 5.55 -4.14 -0.78
CA VAL A 126 6.17 -4.83 -1.92
C VAL A 126 6.38 -3.84 -3.04
N ALA A 127 7.55 -3.84 -3.65
CA ALA A 127 7.77 -2.98 -4.80
C ALA A 127 7.12 -3.55 -6.08
N GLN A 128 6.48 -2.67 -6.84
CA GLN A 128 5.97 -2.97 -8.16
C GLN A 128 7.13 -3.07 -9.15
N ARG A 129 7.42 -4.30 -9.59
CA ARG A 129 8.44 -4.61 -10.59
C ARG A 129 7.78 -5.09 -11.88
N ARG A 130 8.27 -4.62 -13.03
CA ARG A 130 7.78 -5.04 -14.34
C ARG A 130 8.52 -6.29 -14.81
N ILE A 131 7.79 -7.39 -14.98
CA ILE A 131 8.30 -8.62 -15.60
C ILE A 131 8.21 -8.48 -17.12
N MET A 132 9.30 -8.74 -17.82
CA MET A 132 9.29 -8.85 -19.29
C MET A 132 9.29 -10.32 -19.69
N ALA A 133 8.44 -10.67 -20.66
CA ALA A 133 8.48 -11.98 -21.28
C ALA A 133 9.85 -12.23 -21.93
N PRO A 134 10.33 -13.49 -21.97
CA PRO A 134 11.50 -13.82 -22.78
C PRO A 134 11.22 -13.44 -24.24
N THR A 135 12.25 -12.96 -24.94
CA THR A 135 12.12 -12.64 -26.35
C THR A 135 11.84 -13.90 -27.16
N LYS A 136 10.98 -13.76 -28.16
CA LYS A 136 10.76 -14.82 -29.15
C LYS A 136 12.00 -14.91 -30.04
N THR A 137 12.37 -16.13 -30.42
CA THR A 137 13.46 -16.42 -31.34
C THR A 137 13.32 -15.59 -32.61
N GLY A 138 14.36 -14.82 -32.96
CA GLY A 138 14.38 -13.96 -34.16
C GLY A 138 14.24 -12.45 -33.92
N ILE A 139 13.95 -11.99 -32.69
CA ILE A 139 13.92 -10.56 -32.35
C ILE A 139 15.09 -10.22 -31.41
N ALA A 140 16.02 -9.40 -31.92
CA ALA A 140 17.20 -8.91 -31.19
C ALA A 140 16.85 -7.77 -30.23
N THR A 141 16.04 -8.04 -29.20
CA THR A 141 15.85 -7.10 -28.09
C THR A 141 16.32 -7.74 -26.79
N ASP A 142 17.47 -7.31 -26.27
CA ASP A 142 18.01 -7.89 -25.05
C ASP A 142 17.15 -7.54 -23.84
N ARG A 143 16.62 -8.58 -23.18
CA ARG A 143 15.89 -8.42 -21.92
C ARG A 143 16.91 -8.17 -20.80
N PRO A 144 16.81 -7.07 -20.03
CA PRO A 144 17.68 -6.87 -18.89
C PRO A 144 17.39 -7.92 -17.81
N ARG A 145 18.46 -8.43 -17.18
CA ARG A 145 18.38 -9.50 -16.16
C ARG A 145 17.48 -9.16 -14.97
N SER A 146 17.42 -7.88 -14.58
CA SER A 146 16.56 -7.37 -13.52
C SER A 146 15.05 -7.52 -13.79
N ARG A 147 14.64 -7.64 -15.07
CA ARG A 147 13.24 -7.81 -15.48
C ARG A 147 12.87 -9.25 -15.83
N THR A 148 13.70 -10.21 -15.43
CA THR A 148 13.42 -11.64 -15.56
C THR A 148 12.45 -12.10 -14.47
N LEU A 149 11.64 -13.14 -14.74
CA LEU A 149 10.71 -13.69 -13.76
C LEU A 149 11.44 -14.15 -12.48
N THR A 150 12.55 -14.86 -12.64
CA THR A 150 13.35 -15.39 -11.53
C THR A 150 13.91 -14.27 -10.64
N ALA A 151 14.55 -13.25 -11.23
CA ALA A 151 15.09 -12.13 -10.46
C ALA A 151 14.00 -11.32 -9.75
N VAL A 152 12.84 -11.12 -10.40
CA VAL A 152 11.72 -10.42 -9.76
C VAL A 152 11.15 -11.23 -8.60
N HIS A 153 11.04 -12.56 -8.72
CA HIS A 153 10.57 -13.42 -7.64
C HIS A 153 11.53 -13.44 -6.44
N GLU A 154 12.84 -13.35 -6.67
CA GLU A 154 13.84 -13.23 -5.61
C GLU A 154 13.75 -11.87 -4.92
N ALA A 155 13.62 -10.79 -5.70
CA ALA A 155 13.49 -9.44 -5.15
C ALA A 155 12.17 -9.22 -4.39
N ILE A 156 11.08 -9.91 -4.77
CA ILE A 156 9.83 -9.89 -3.98
C ILE A 156 10.05 -10.58 -2.63
N LEU A 157 10.80 -11.69 -2.58
CA LEU A 157 11.09 -12.33 -1.29
C LEU A 157 11.84 -11.37 -0.36
N GLU A 158 12.85 -10.67 -0.87
CA GLU A 158 13.63 -9.70 -0.10
C GLU A 158 12.77 -8.56 0.45
N ASP A 159 11.84 -8.02 -0.35
CA ASP A 159 10.93 -6.97 0.12
C ASP A 159 9.99 -7.47 1.24
N LEU A 160 9.49 -8.71 1.13
CA LEU A 160 8.55 -9.26 2.10
C LEU A 160 9.16 -9.40 3.49
N VAL A 161 10.42 -9.85 3.56
CA VAL A 161 11.09 -10.13 4.84
C VAL A 161 11.85 -8.95 5.43
N TYR A 162 11.95 -7.80 4.75
CA TYR A 162 12.58 -6.61 5.33
C TYR A 162 11.91 -6.22 6.66
N PRO A 163 12.65 -6.00 7.77
CA PRO A 163 14.09 -5.72 7.87
C PRO A 163 15.01 -6.95 7.93
N THR A 164 14.47 -8.16 8.09
CA THR A 164 15.30 -9.36 8.17
C THR A 164 16.00 -9.66 6.86
N GLU A 165 17.25 -10.09 6.98
CA GLU A 165 18.04 -10.57 5.87
C GLU A 165 17.88 -12.08 5.71
N ILE A 166 17.90 -12.52 4.44
CA ILE A 166 17.85 -13.93 4.10
C ILE A 166 19.27 -14.49 4.14
N VAL A 167 19.54 -15.40 5.07
CA VAL A 167 20.83 -16.08 5.24
C VAL A 167 21.07 -17.11 4.13
N GLY A 168 19.99 -17.80 3.70
CA GLY A 168 20.11 -18.85 2.69
C GLY A 168 18.78 -19.24 2.08
N LYS A 169 18.85 -19.85 0.89
CA LYS A 169 17.69 -20.38 0.17
C LYS A 169 18.01 -21.82 -0.25
N ARG A 170 17.11 -22.76 0.02
CA ARG A 170 17.19 -24.16 -0.43
C ARG A 170 15.91 -24.53 -1.14
N ILE A 171 16.02 -25.21 -2.28
CA ILE A 171 14.85 -25.72 -3.00
C ILE A 171 14.73 -27.21 -2.68
N ARG A 172 13.63 -27.60 -2.03
CA ARG A 172 13.30 -29.01 -1.84
C ARG A 172 12.38 -29.46 -2.97
N TYR A 173 12.78 -30.52 -3.65
CA TYR A 173 11.96 -31.21 -4.64
C TYR A 173 11.29 -32.40 -3.95
N ARG A 174 9.97 -32.49 -4.02
CA ARG A 174 9.22 -33.68 -3.59
C ARG A 174 9.16 -34.71 -4.73
N LEU A 175 8.80 -35.95 -4.39
CA LEU A 175 8.61 -37.02 -5.37
C LEU A 175 7.52 -36.67 -6.39
N ASP A 176 6.50 -35.92 -5.98
CA ASP A 176 5.41 -35.43 -6.83
C ASP A 176 5.86 -34.34 -7.84
N GLY A 177 7.13 -33.94 -7.81
CA GLY A 177 7.67 -32.84 -8.63
C GLY A 177 7.38 -31.44 -8.08
N SER A 178 6.58 -31.34 -7.00
CA SER A 178 6.34 -30.07 -6.32
C SER A 178 7.63 -29.50 -5.71
N LYS A 179 7.81 -28.19 -5.85
CA LYS A 179 8.99 -27.47 -5.36
C LYS A 179 8.59 -26.61 -4.18
N VAL A 180 9.30 -26.76 -3.07
CA VAL A 180 9.15 -25.93 -1.88
C VAL A 180 10.44 -25.15 -1.66
N LEU A 181 10.32 -23.83 -1.59
CA LEU A 181 11.42 -22.93 -1.30
C LEU A 181 11.57 -22.79 0.21
N LYS A 182 12.62 -23.39 0.78
CA LYS A 182 13.03 -23.19 2.16
C LYS A 182 13.91 -21.95 2.25
N VAL A 183 13.44 -20.93 2.96
CA VAL A 183 14.14 -19.66 3.13
C VAL A 183 14.60 -19.56 4.59
N PHE A 184 15.90 -19.40 4.79
CA PHE A 184 16.51 -19.25 6.10
C PHE A 184 16.66 -17.77 6.44
N LEU A 185 16.08 -17.34 7.55
CA LEU A 185 16.17 -15.97 8.06
C LEU A 185 17.23 -15.87 9.16
N ASP A 186 17.74 -14.67 9.42
CA ASP A 186 18.67 -14.44 10.53
C ASP A 186 17.97 -14.74 11.89
N PRO A 187 18.52 -15.62 12.74
CA PRO A 187 17.96 -15.92 14.05
C PRO A 187 17.88 -14.72 15.00
N LYS A 188 18.66 -13.65 14.79
CA LYS A 188 18.67 -12.46 15.67
C LYS A 188 17.33 -11.73 15.74
N GLU A 189 16.58 -11.76 14.65
CA GLU A 189 15.32 -11.03 14.49
C GLU A 189 14.08 -11.93 14.59
N ARG A 190 14.26 -13.15 15.13
CA ARG A 190 13.21 -14.16 15.28
C ARG A 190 11.97 -13.62 15.98
N ASN A 191 12.15 -12.95 17.13
CA ASN A 191 11.03 -12.44 17.94
C ASN A 191 10.16 -11.42 17.20
N ALA A 192 10.74 -10.66 16.27
CA ALA A 192 10.05 -9.62 15.53
C ALA A 192 9.34 -10.16 14.27
N THR A 193 9.74 -11.32 13.75
CA THR A 193 9.23 -11.85 12.47
C THR A 193 8.39 -13.11 12.60
N GLU A 194 8.49 -13.83 13.71
CA GLU A 194 7.80 -15.11 13.95
C GLU A 194 6.29 -15.00 13.74
N TYR A 195 5.67 -13.88 14.15
CA TYR A 195 4.22 -13.69 14.00
C TYR A 195 3.76 -13.48 12.53
N LYS A 196 4.67 -13.15 11.60
CA LYS A 196 4.38 -12.84 10.19
C LYS A 196 4.73 -13.95 9.20
N LEU A 197 5.36 -15.04 9.65
CA LEU A 197 5.90 -16.06 8.74
C LEU A 197 4.82 -16.71 7.87
N GLU A 198 3.66 -16.99 8.44
CA GLU A 198 2.50 -17.53 7.71
C GLU A 198 1.99 -16.54 6.65
N THR A 199 1.96 -15.26 7.01
CA THR A 199 1.56 -14.16 6.14
C THR A 199 2.49 -14.02 4.95
N PHE A 200 3.81 -14.05 5.16
CA PHE A 200 4.79 -14.00 4.07
C PHE A 200 4.63 -15.18 3.10
N GLY A 201 4.42 -16.40 3.62
CA GLY A 201 4.19 -17.59 2.79
C GLY A 201 2.91 -17.47 1.95
N GLY A 202 1.81 -17.03 2.57
CA GLY A 202 0.53 -16.81 1.90
C GLY A 202 0.60 -15.74 0.82
N VAL A 203 1.18 -14.58 1.13
CA VAL A 203 1.36 -13.47 0.20
C VAL A 203 2.22 -13.89 -0.99
N TYR A 204 3.36 -14.54 -0.74
CA TYR A 204 4.25 -14.97 -1.81
C TYR A 204 3.59 -15.98 -2.74
N LYS A 205 2.83 -16.93 -2.17
CA LYS A 205 2.06 -17.91 -2.95
C LYS A 205 1.00 -17.24 -3.83
N LYS A 206 0.32 -16.21 -3.34
CA LYS A 206 -0.68 -15.47 -4.12
C LYS A 206 -0.08 -14.62 -5.23
N LEU A 207 1.07 -14.01 -4.99
CA LEU A 207 1.77 -13.19 -5.99
C LEU A 207 2.46 -14.02 -7.07
N THR A 208 3.06 -15.16 -6.69
CA THR A 208 3.98 -15.90 -7.58
C THR A 208 3.52 -17.31 -7.93
N GLY A 209 2.55 -17.87 -7.20
CA GLY A 209 2.12 -19.26 -7.33
C GLY A 209 3.13 -20.29 -6.77
N LYS A 210 4.23 -19.86 -6.15
CA LYS A 210 5.25 -20.76 -5.59
C LYS A 210 5.08 -20.90 -4.08
N ASP A 211 5.28 -22.12 -3.58
CA ASP A 211 5.24 -22.40 -2.15
C ASP A 211 6.59 -22.08 -1.48
N VAL A 212 6.53 -21.34 -0.37
CA VAL A 212 7.68 -20.96 0.45
C VAL A 212 7.44 -21.38 1.89
N SER A 213 8.48 -21.89 2.53
CA SER A 213 8.54 -22.16 3.96
C SER A 213 9.71 -21.40 4.56
N PHE A 214 9.44 -20.56 5.57
CA PHE A 214 10.45 -19.81 6.30
C PHE A 214 10.92 -20.61 7.51
N GLU A 215 12.22 -20.73 7.69
CA GLU A 215 12.85 -21.46 8.79
C GLU A 215 13.95 -20.58 9.40
N PHE A 216 14.22 -20.72 10.70
CA PHE A 216 15.42 -20.16 11.31
C PHE A 216 16.49 -21.25 11.35
N PRO A 217 17.74 -20.97 10.96
CA PRO A 217 18.81 -21.93 11.14
C PRO A 217 18.97 -22.18 12.63
N VAL A 218 18.88 -23.44 13.04
CA VAL A 218 19.27 -23.84 14.39
C VAL A 218 20.77 -23.59 14.45
N GLN A 219 21.20 -22.66 15.31
CA GLN A 219 22.62 -22.53 15.60
C GLN A 219 23.03 -23.84 16.26
N GLU A 220 23.67 -24.72 15.50
CA GLU A 220 24.54 -25.74 16.10
C GLU A 220 25.65 -24.94 16.77
N THR A 221 25.47 -24.59 18.04
CA THR A 221 26.59 -24.19 18.88
C THR A 221 27.52 -25.39 18.89
N ALA A 222 28.55 -25.33 18.03
CA ALA A 222 29.68 -26.22 18.08
C ALA A 222 30.28 -26.08 19.49
N GLN A 223 29.94 -27.04 20.34
CA GLN A 223 30.58 -27.27 21.64
C GLN A 223 31.84 -28.10 21.41
#